data_AF-A0A376TMQ2-F1
#
_entry.id   AF-A0A376TMQ2-F1
#
_cell.length_a   1.000
_cell.length_b   1.000
_cell.length_c   1.000
_cell.angle_alpha   90.00
_cell.angle_beta   90.00
_cell.angle_gamma   90.00
#
_symmetry.space_group_name_H-M   'P 1'
#
loop_
_entity.id
_entity.type
_entity.pdbx_description
1 polymer ?
#
loop_
_entity_poly.entity_id
_entity_poly.type
_entity_poly.pdbx_seq_one_letter_code
_entity_poly.pdbx_strand_id
1 'polypeptide(L)'
;MRHVLSRMALQLEGQTALLFRLARAWDRRADAKEALWARLFTPAAKFVICKRGMPFVAEAMEVLGGIGYCEESELPRLYREMPVNSIWEGSGNIMCLDVLRVLISKRAYTTYCRKRLWK
;
A
#
# COMPACT_ATOMS: atom_id res chain seq x y z
N MET A 1 -6.48 23.19 6.86
CA MET A 1 -6.99 22.25 5.84
C MET A 1 -6.03 21.99 4.67
N ARG A 2 -5.48 23.02 3.99
CA ARG A 2 -4.58 22.82 2.81
C ARG A 2 -3.41 21.85 3.05
N HIS A 3 -2.72 21.94 4.19
CA HIS A 3 -1.60 21.05 4.53
C HIS A 3 -2.02 19.58 4.63
N VAL A 4 -3.17 19.29 5.25
CA VAL A 4 -3.73 17.94 5.39
C VAL A 4 -4.02 17.34 4.01
N LEU A 5 -4.82 18.04 3.20
CA LEU A 5 -5.19 17.57 1.86
C LEU A 5 -3.98 17.40 0.94
N SER A 6 -2.97 18.28 1.05
CA SER A 6 -1.73 18.15 0.28
C SER A 6 -0.95 16.88 0.64
N ARG A 7 -0.92 16.50 1.92
CA ARG A 7 -0.28 15.25 2.37
C ARG A 7 -1.06 14.01 1.93
N MET A 8 -2.39 14.08 1.97
CA MET A 8 -3.26 13.01 1.46
C MET A 8 -3.07 12.80 -0.04
N ALA A 9 -3.02 13.87 -0.82
CA ALA A 9 -2.72 13.82 -2.24
C ALA A 9 -1.33 13.22 -2.51
N LEU A 10 -0.30 13.66 -1.79
CA LEU A 10 1.06 13.10 -1.90
C LEU A 10 1.11 11.61 -1.56
N GLN A 11 0.32 11.16 -0.58
CA GLN A 11 0.19 9.73 -0.27
C GLN A 11 -0.40 8.96 -1.45
N LEU A 12 -1.46 9.47 -2.09
CA LEU A 12 -2.09 8.85 -3.26
C LEU A 12 -1.14 8.79 -4.46
N GLU A 13 -0.36 9.85 -4.71
CA GLU A 13 0.65 9.86 -5.78
C GLU A 13 1.68 8.74 -5.60
N GLY A 14 2.23 8.62 -4.39
CA GLY A 14 3.18 7.55 -4.08
C GLY A 14 2.59 6.15 -4.18
N GLN A 15 1.35 5.96 -3.70
CA GLN A 15 0.65 4.68 -3.78
C GLN A 15 0.32 4.29 -5.22
N THR A 16 -0.13 5.24 -6.02
CA THR A 16 -0.45 5.05 -7.44
C THR A 16 0.80 4.65 -8.22
N ALA A 17 1.89 5.40 -8.06
CA ALA A 17 3.17 5.09 -8.69
C ALA A 17 3.69 3.69 -8.30
N LEU A 18 3.59 3.34 -7.01
CA LEU A 18 4.00 2.02 -6.51
C LEU A 18 3.16 0.89 -7.11
N LEU A 19 1.84 1.03 -7.13
CA LEU A 19 0.92 -0.01 -7.61
C LEU A 19 1.06 -0.24 -9.11
N PHE A 20 1.19 0.82 -9.93
CA PHE A 20 1.43 0.64 -11.36
C PHE A 20 2.83 0.08 -11.65
N ARG A 21 3.85 0.44 -10.86
CA ARG A 21 5.17 -0.21 -10.93
C ARG A 21 5.08 -1.69 -10.58
N LEU A 22 4.26 -2.06 -9.60
CA LEU A 22 4.01 -3.44 -9.20
C LEU A 22 3.28 -4.22 -10.28
N ALA A 23 2.24 -3.64 -10.89
CA ALA A 23 1.53 -4.24 -12.02
C ALA A 23 2.50 -4.53 -13.18
N ARG A 24 3.40 -3.59 -13.51
CA ARG A 24 4.46 -3.80 -14.50
C ARG A 24 5.42 -4.94 -14.13
N ALA A 25 5.74 -5.11 -12.85
CA ALA A 25 6.59 -6.22 -12.39
C ALA A 25 5.92 -7.58 -12.63
N TRP A 26 4.62 -7.66 -12.37
CA TRP A 26 3.80 -8.84 -12.61
C TRP A 26 3.66 -9.19 -14.10
N ASP A 27 3.49 -8.16 -14.94
CA ASP A 27 3.46 -8.30 -16.39
C ASP A 27 4.79 -8.87 -16.94
N ARG A 28 5.92 -8.38 -16.41
CA ARG A 28 7.27 -8.77 -16.85
C ARG A 28 7.92 -9.86 -16.01
N ARG A 29 7.14 -10.71 -15.34
CA ARG A 29 7.63 -11.73 -14.39
C ARG A 29 8.53 -12.82 -15.00
N ALA A 30 8.69 -12.87 -16.32
CA ALA A 30 9.69 -13.70 -16.97
C ALA A 30 11.12 -13.25 -16.65
N ASP A 31 11.35 -11.95 -16.39
CA ASP A 31 12.61 -11.45 -15.84
C ASP A 31 12.69 -11.77 -14.35
N ALA A 32 13.73 -12.51 -13.94
CA ALA A 32 13.97 -12.90 -12.55
C ALA A 32 14.01 -11.70 -11.58
N LYS A 33 14.47 -10.52 -12.02
CA LYS A 33 14.47 -9.30 -11.20
C LYS A 33 13.07 -8.77 -10.99
N GLU A 34 12.24 -8.75 -12.02
CA GLU A 34 10.84 -8.29 -11.95
C GLU A 34 10.00 -9.28 -11.13
N ALA A 35 10.22 -10.59 -11.29
CA ALA A 35 9.59 -11.61 -10.46
C ALA A 35 9.92 -11.43 -8.97
N LEU A 36 11.19 -11.18 -8.63
CA LEU A 36 11.60 -10.92 -7.26
C LEU A 36 10.98 -9.61 -6.72
N TRP A 37 10.92 -8.57 -7.56
CA TRP A 37 10.30 -7.30 -7.20
C TRP A 37 8.82 -7.50 -6.87
N ALA A 38 8.07 -8.19 -7.73
CA ALA A 38 6.67 -8.52 -7.50
C ALA A 38 6.47 -9.35 -6.22
N ARG A 39 7.33 -10.36 -6.00
CA ARG A 39 7.24 -11.26 -4.84
C ARG A 39 7.47 -10.54 -3.51
N LEU A 40 8.37 -9.55 -3.49
CA LEU A 40 8.68 -8.75 -2.30
C LEU A 40 7.64 -7.66 -2.05
N PHE A 41 7.27 -6.90 -3.08
CA PHE A 41 6.47 -5.70 -2.90
C PHE A 41 4.95 -5.94 -2.90
N THR A 42 4.46 -7.08 -3.39
CA THR A 42 3.02 -7.42 -3.28
C THR A 42 2.55 -7.47 -1.82
N PRO A 43 3.15 -8.28 -0.92
CA PRO A 43 2.73 -8.30 0.48
C PRO A 43 3.03 -6.98 1.20
N ALA A 44 4.14 -6.31 0.89
CA ALA A 44 4.49 -5.02 1.48
C ALA A 44 3.47 -3.92 1.13
N ALA A 45 3.06 -3.83 -0.15
CA ALA A 45 2.08 -2.88 -0.62
C ALA A 45 0.70 -3.15 0.01
N LYS A 46 0.25 -4.42 0.03
CA LYS A 46 -1.01 -4.81 0.69
C LYS A 46 -1.02 -4.38 2.15
N PHE A 47 0.04 -4.71 2.90
CA PHE A 47 0.12 -4.33 4.32
C PHE A 47 -0.03 -2.82 4.51
N VAL A 48 0.82 -2.02 3.84
CA VAL A 48 0.86 -0.56 4.10
C VAL A 48 -0.39 0.13 3.57
N ILE A 49 -0.85 -0.19 2.36
CA ILE A 49 -1.96 0.51 1.71
C ILE A 49 -3.27 0.17 2.41
N CYS A 50 -3.57 -1.11 2.62
CA CYS A 50 -4.82 -1.50 3.26
C CYS A 50 -4.89 -1.03 4.72
N LYS A 51 -3.77 -1.06 5.47
CA LYS A 51 -3.75 -0.56 6.85
C LYS A 51 -3.95 0.96 6.94
N ARG A 52 -3.54 1.71 5.92
CA ARG A 52 -3.75 3.17 5.82
C ARG A 52 -5.16 3.56 5.35
N GLY A 53 -5.95 2.63 4.79
CA GLY A 53 -7.29 2.91 4.27
C GLY A 53 -8.20 3.54 5.33
N MET A 54 -8.32 2.91 6.50
CA MET A 54 -9.19 3.39 7.59
C MET A 54 -8.89 4.83 8.03
N PRO A 55 -7.66 5.20 8.46
CA PRO A 55 -7.36 6.56 8.87
C PRO A 55 -7.45 7.57 7.71
N PHE A 56 -7.17 7.15 6.47
CA PHE A 56 -7.28 8.04 5.31
C PHE A 56 -8.75 8.42 5.01
N VAL A 57 -9.67 7.44 5.06
CA VAL A 57 -11.09 7.70 4.83
C VAL A 57 -11.72 8.42 6.02
N ALA A 58 -11.28 8.17 7.25
CA ALA A 58 -11.70 8.94 8.42
C ALA A 58 -11.33 10.43 8.30
N GLU A 59 -10.10 10.75 7.87
CA GLU A 59 -9.69 12.15 7.64
C GLU A 59 -10.55 12.80 6.55
N ALA A 60 -10.82 12.08 5.45
CA ALA A 60 -11.73 12.57 4.40
C ALA A 60 -13.15 12.82 4.94
N MET A 61 -13.63 11.97 5.86
CA MET A 61 -14.92 12.14 6.53
C MET A 61 -14.94 13.39 7.40
N GLU A 62 -13.88 13.62 8.17
CA GLU A 62 -13.75 14.80 9.03
C GLU A 62 -13.67 16.10 8.21
N VAL A 63 -13.06 16.09 7.02
CA VAL A 63 -13.03 17.23 6.10
C VAL A 63 -14.44 17.70 5.70
N LEU A 64 -15.38 16.76 5.51
CA LEU A 64 -16.78 17.07 5.22
C LEU A 64 -17.56 17.50 6.48
N GLY A 65 -17.06 17.19 7.68
CA GLY A 65 -17.74 17.46 8.94
C GLY A 65 -18.97 16.57 9.13
N GLY A 66 -20.02 17.10 9.78
CA GLY A 66 -21.20 16.32 10.16
C GLY A 66 -21.89 15.61 9.00
N ILE A 67 -21.99 16.26 7.83
CA ILE A 67 -22.58 15.64 6.63
C ILE A 67 -21.76 14.45 6.11
N GLY A 68 -20.47 14.38 6.44
CA GLY A 68 -19.61 13.24 6.11
C GLY A 68 -19.92 11.99 6.93
N TYR A 69 -20.51 12.15 8.11
CA TYR A 69 -20.89 11.05 9.02
C TYR A 69 -22.28 10.46 8.70
N CYS A 70 -23.12 11.22 8.01
CA CYS A 70 -24.45 10.81 7.58
C CYS A 70 -24.37 9.73 6.48
N GLU A 71 -25.14 8.66 6.57
CA GLU A 71 -25.12 7.52 5.62
C GLU A 71 -25.62 7.88 4.20
N GLU A 72 -26.19 9.08 4.03
CA GLU A 72 -26.48 9.70 2.73
C GLU A 72 -25.20 10.13 1.98
N SER A 73 -24.11 10.34 2.71
CA SER A 73 -22.77 10.51 2.12
C SER A 73 -22.16 9.17 1.76
N GLU A 74 -21.22 9.16 0.80
CA GLU A 74 -20.50 7.94 0.43
C GLU A 74 -19.48 7.49 1.51
N LEU A 75 -19.05 8.41 2.37
CA LEU A 75 -17.90 8.18 3.24
C LEU A 75 -18.14 7.14 4.35
N PRO A 76 -19.32 7.03 5.00
CA PRO A 76 -19.57 5.98 5.98
C PRO A 76 -19.47 4.58 5.38
N ARG A 77 -20.03 4.38 4.18
CA ARG A 77 -19.89 3.12 3.44
C ARG A 77 -18.42 2.81 3.15
N LEU A 78 -17.66 3.78 2.61
CA LEU A 78 -16.23 3.59 2.35
C LEU A 78 -15.44 3.27 3.62
N TYR A 79 -15.71 3.97 4.72
CA TYR A 79 -15.03 3.77 5.99
C TYR A 79 -15.27 2.37 6.55
N ARG A 80 -16.53 1.88 6.50
CA ARG A 80 -16.91 0.52 6.92
C ARG A 80 -16.30 -0.57 6.02
N GLU A 81 -16.04 -0.26 4.76
CA GLU A 81 -15.41 -1.20 3.81
C GLU A 81 -13.90 -1.36 4.08
N MET A 82 -13.18 -0.29 4.45
CA MET A 82 -11.71 -0.30 4.53
C MET A 82 -11.08 -1.49 5.30
N PRO A 83 -11.61 -1.92 6.47
CA PRO A 83 -11.02 -3.02 7.24
C PRO A 83 -10.97 -4.36 6.49
N VAL A 84 -11.92 -4.63 5.58
CA VAL A 84 -12.01 -5.94 4.91
C VAL A 84 -10.74 -6.24 4.10
N ASN A 85 -10.19 -5.24 3.41
CA ASN A 85 -8.98 -5.37 2.61
C ASN A 85 -7.74 -5.68 3.44
N SER A 86 -7.71 -5.23 4.71
CA SER A 86 -6.61 -5.48 5.63
C SER A 86 -6.71 -6.85 6.33
N ILE A 87 -7.89 -7.47 6.35
CA ILE A 87 -8.14 -8.77 6.99
C ILE A 87 -8.08 -9.90 5.96
N TRP A 88 -8.67 -9.69 4.79
CA TRP A 88 -8.87 -10.69 3.76
C TRP A 88 -7.54 -11.20 3.15
N GLU A 89 -7.49 -12.50 2.86
CA GLU A 89 -6.34 -13.24 2.32
C GLU A 89 -5.00 -12.89 3.00
N GLY A 90 -4.98 -13.00 4.32
CA GLY A 90 -3.82 -12.78 5.17
C GLY A 90 -3.82 -11.39 5.80
N SER A 91 -3.92 -11.38 7.13
CA SER A 91 -3.85 -10.16 7.92
C SER A 91 -2.47 -9.52 7.86
N GLY A 92 -2.36 -8.27 8.32
CA GLY A 92 -1.13 -7.50 8.19
C GLY A 92 0.15 -8.18 8.71
N ASN A 93 0.07 -8.94 9.81
CA ASN A 93 1.22 -9.66 10.33
C ASN A 93 1.68 -10.79 9.39
N ILE A 94 0.75 -11.47 8.72
CA ILE A 94 1.07 -12.51 7.73
C ILE A 94 1.81 -11.88 6.54
N MET A 95 1.38 -10.71 6.07
CA MET A 95 2.08 -9.97 5.01
C MET A 95 3.50 -9.59 5.42
N CYS A 96 3.71 -9.10 6.64
CA CYS A 96 5.03 -8.76 7.15
C CYS A 96 5.95 -9.99 7.26
N LEU A 97 5.43 -11.12 7.75
CA LEU A 97 6.19 -12.37 7.81
C LEU A 97 6.58 -12.87 6.42
N ASP A 98 5.71 -12.68 5.43
CA ASP A 98 6.00 -13.06 4.05
C ASP A 98 7.11 -12.18 3.43
N VAL A 99 7.10 -10.87 3.71
CA VAL A 99 8.21 -9.97 3.36
C VAL A 99 9.52 -10.46 3.98
N LEU A 100 9.52 -10.76 5.29
CA LEU A 100 10.72 -11.26 5.98
C LEU A 100 11.21 -12.58 5.39
N ARG A 101 10.29 -13.50 5.05
CA ARG A 101 10.63 -14.77 4.42
C ARG A 101 11.34 -14.56 3.08
N VAL A 102 10.88 -13.62 2.26
CA VAL A 102 11.55 -13.27 0.99
C VAL A 102 12.95 -12.73 1.24
N LEU A 103 13.12 -11.82 2.21
CA LEU A 103 14.41 -11.21 2.53
C LEU A 103 15.43 -12.21 3.11
N ILE A 104 14.97 -13.15 3.94
CA ILE A 104 15.83 -14.15 4.60
C ILE A 104 16.20 -15.28 3.63
N SER A 105 15.23 -15.79 2.86
CA SER A 105 15.46 -16.89 1.91
C SER A 105 16.31 -16.45 0.71
N LYS A 106 16.11 -15.22 0.22
CA LYS A 106 16.89 -14.65 -0.87
C LYS A 106 18.02 -13.81 -0.27
N ARG A 107 19.17 -14.43 0.00
CA ARG A 107 20.46 -13.78 0.37
C ARG A 107 21.01 -12.79 -0.69
N ALA A 108 20.15 -12.20 -1.54
CA ALA A 108 20.46 -11.54 -2.81
C ALA A 108 19.99 -10.07 -2.91
N TYR A 109 19.35 -9.48 -1.89
CA TYR A 109 18.93 -8.07 -1.96
C TYR A 109 20.03 -7.06 -1.60
N THR A 110 21.10 -7.49 -0.94
CA THR A 110 22.27 -6.64 -0.61
C THR A 110 22.93 -6.04 -1.85
N THR A 111 22.71 -6.62 -3.04
CA THR A 111 23.29 -6.18 -4.31
C THR A 111 22.44 -5.12 -5.04
N TYR A 112 21.11 -5.09 -4.86
CA TYR A 112 20.23 -4.11 -5.54
C TYR A 112 20.21 -2.75 -4.82
N CYS A 113 20.09 -2.73 -3.48
CA CYS A 113 20.14 -1.48 -2.72
C CYS A 113 21.51 -0.79 -2.77
N ARG A 114 22.62 -1.55 -2.80
CA ARG A 114 23.97 -0.95 -2.86
C ARG A 114 24.26 -0.22 -4.17
N LYS A 115 23.68 -0.65 -5.29
CA LYS A 115 24.03 -0.11 -6.62
C LYS A 115 23.22 1.13 -7.05
N ARG A 116 22.12 1.47 -6.37
CA ARG A 116 21.21 2.56 -6.79
C ARG A 116 21.03 3.68 -5.76
N LEU A 117 21.53 3.53 -4.53
CA LEU A 117 21.55 4.59 -3.51
C LEU A 117 22.89 5.36 -3.44
N TRP A 118 23.88 4.96 -4.26
CA TRP A 118 25.22 5.58 -4.37
C TRP A 118 25.63 5.82 -5.83
N LYS A 119 24.66 6.15 -6.68
CA LYS A 119 24.82 6.77 -8.00
C LYS A 119 23.70 7.76 -8.17
#